data_AF-A0A358PFB9-F1
#
_entry.id   AF-A0A358PFB9-F1
#
_cell.length_a   1.000
_cell.length_b   1.000
_cell.length_c   1.000
_cell.angle_alpha   90.00
_cell.angle_beta   90.00
_cell.angle_gamma   90.00
#
_symmetry.space_group_name_H-M   'P 1'
#
loop_
_entity.id
_entity.type
_entity.pdbx_description
1 polymer ?
#
loop_
_entity_poly.entity_id
_entity_poly.type
_entity_poly.pdbx_seq_one_letter_code
_entity_poly.pdbx_strand_id
1 'polypeptide(L)'
;KSGEPFPGKYSANESGNAEKGGYACSAAENTAKIEKKQKKRKPVYEELGEMLFTHFGVSGPLVLSASSYLADSPNGALLEIDLKPGLTAEQLDLRILRDFEKYKHKQVQNAMCDLLPQRLIDAVLHVAGVDAEITVDNLTREQRGAIVRTLKCLPLTVRAARPVEEAIITRGGVLIKEINPSTMESRIVPGLYFAGEVIDVDACTGGFNLQIAWSTGCAAGRAAAEAL
;
A
#
# COMPACT_ATOMS: atom_id res chain seq x y z
N LYS A 1 0.39 18.10 -17.23
CA LYS A 1 1.16 17.11 -16.45
C LYS A 1 2.62 17.36 -16.80
N SER A 2 3.43 17.78 -15.83
CA SER A 2 4.86 18.00 -16.02
C SER A 2 5.49 16.65 -16.39
N GLY A 3 6.24 16.60 -17.49
CA GLY A 3 6.98 15.40 -17.92
C GLY A 3 8.23 15.15 -17.07
N GLU A 4 8.18 15.48 -15.78
CA GLU A 4 9.30 15.28 -14.87
C GLU A 4 9.20 13.87 -14.27
N PRO A 5 10.30 13.09 -14.27
CA PRO A 5 10.32 11.77 -13.66
C PRO A 5 9.97 11.87 -12.17
N PHE A 6 8.93 11.15 -11.78
CA PHE A 6 8.43 11.01 -10.41
C PHE A 6 8.47 9.54 -10.05
N PRO A 7 8.95 9.11 -8.89
CA PRO A 7 9.00 7.68 -8.61
C PRO A 7 7.58 7.10 -8.42
N GLY A 8 7.33 5.94 -9.00
CA GLY A 8 6.00 5.38 -9.18
C GLY A 8 5.53 4.47 -8.05
N LYS A 9 6.46 3.91 -7.26
CA LYS A 9 6.14 2.92 -6.22
C LYS A 9 7.08 2.99 -5.01
N TYR A 10 6.51 3.19 -3.84
CA TYR A 10 7.22 3.40 -2.58
C TYR A 10 6.65 2.57 -1.43
N SER A 11 7.50 2.35 -0.43
CA SER A 11 7.02 2.12 0.93
C SER A 11 6.66 3.46 1.59
N ALA A 12 5.78 3.47 2.57
CA ALA A 12 5.27 4.68 3.22
C ALA A 12 5.76 4.77 4.67
N ASN A 13 6.24 5.94 5.10
CA ASN A 13 6.69 6.15 6.49
C ASN A 13 5.56 6.55 7.46
N GLU A 14 5.56 5.94 8.65
CA GLU A 14 4.71 6.31 9.80
C GLU A 14 5.41 7.26 10.78
N SER A 15 4.68 7.79 11.76
CA SER A 15 5.21 8.64 12.82
C SER A 15 5.18 8.00 14.20
N GLY A 16 6.37 7.78 14.79
CA GLY A 16 6.56 7.49 16.22
C GLY A 16 7.25 6.15 16.49
N ASN A 17 8.49 6.21 16.99
CA ASN A 17 9.32 5.13 17.56
C ASN A 17 9.05 3.69 17.08
N ALA A 18 9.46 3.37 15.85
CA ALA A 18 9.84 1.99 15.52
C ALA A 18 11.30 1.79 15.95
N GLU A 19 11.50 1.26 17.16
CA GLU A 19 12.82 0.85 17.62
C GLU A 19 13.42 -0.20 16.67
N LYS A 20 14.75 -0.11 16.53
CA LYS A 20 15.60 -0.90 15.65
C LYS A 20 15.34 -2.40 15.79
N GLY A 21 14.78 -2.99 14.75
CA GLY A 21 14.93 -4.42 14.48
C GLY A 21 14.35 -4.77 13.12
N GLY A 22 15.03 -5.67 12.40
CA GLY A 22 14.55 -6.16 11.11
C GLY A 22 13.33 -7.05 11.33
N TYR A 23 12.19 -6.67 10.76
CA TYR A 23 10.93 -7.38 10.99
C TYR A 23 10.13 -7.49 9.70
N ALA A 24 9.86 -8.72 9.29
CA ALA A 24 8.86 -9.08 8.29
C ALA A 24 7.69 -9.72 9.04
N CYS A 25 6.52 -9.07 9.05
CA CYS A 25 5.26 -9.71 9.45
C CYS A 25 4.53 -10.10 8.16
N SER A 26 4.18 -11.38 8.04
CA SER A 26 3.77 -12.02 6.79
C SER A 26 2.48 -11.45 6.20
N ALA A 27 2.41 -11.48 4.87
CA ALA A 27 1.29 -11.13 4.01
C ALA A 27 -0.05 -11.61 4.59
N ALA A 28 -0.90 -10.66 4.95
CA ALA A 28 -2.33 -10.86 5.06
C ALA A 28 -2.98 -10.19 3.86
N GLU A 29 -4.07 -10.77 3.34
CA GLU A 29 -4.94 -10.06 2.40
C GLU A 29 -5.62 -8.94 3.17
N ASN A 30 -5.30 -7.71 2.81
CA ASN A 30 -5.81 -6.50 3.43
C ASN A 30 -6.47 -5.62 2.37
N THR A 31 -7.48 -4.86 2.77
CA THR A 31 -7.98 -3.77 1.92
C THR A 31 -7.34 -2.48 2.38
N ALA A 32 -6.77 -1.72 1.45
CA ALA A 32 -6.19 -0.42 1.71
C ALA A 32 -6.98 0.66 0.99
N LYS A 33 -7.39 1.70 1.71
CA LYS A 33 -8.07 2.88 1.17
C LYS A 33 -7.23 4.12 1.43
N ILE A 34 -6.93 4.89 0.38
CA ILE A 34 -6.25 6.18 0.52
C ILE A 34 -7.25 7.32 0.38
N GLU A 35 -7.34 8.17 1.41
CA GLU A 35 -8.10 9.42 1.40
C GLU A 35 -7.17 10.65 1.38
N LYS A 36 -7.50 11.63 0.52
CA LYS A 36 -6.82 12.94 0.51
C LYS A 36 -7.31 13.81 1.66
N LYS A 37 -6.38 14.55 2.30
CA LYS A 37 -6.63 15.38 3.49
C LYS A 37 -7.48 16.65 3.26
N GLN A 38 -8.18 16.80 2.13
CA GLN A 38 -9.04 17.95 1.87
C GLN A 38 -10.45 17.53 1.39
N LYS A 39 -11.45 17.82 2.22
CA LYS A 39 -12.93 17.83 2.00
C LYS A 39 -13.51 16.72 1.09
N LYS A 40 -14.12 15.68 1.71
CA LYS A 40 -15.22 14.79 1.25
C LYS A 40 -15.12 14.21 -0.18
N ARG A 41 -15.29 12.91 -0.47
CA ARG A 41 -15.70 11.73 0.33
C ARG A 41 -15.54 10.43 -0.48
N LYS A 42 -14.55 10.36 -1.39
CA LYS A 42 -14.30 9.16 -2.21
C LYS A 42 -12.83 8.79 -2.08
N PRO A 43 -12.50 7.53 -1.75
CA PRO A 43 -11.12 7.08 -1.71
C PRO A 43 -10.50 7.30 -3.10
N VAL A 44 -9.28 7.84 -3.11
CA VAL A 44 -8.52 8.03 -4.36
C VAL A 44 -8.08 6.68 -4.92
N TYR A 45 -7.94 5.70 -4.04
CA TYR A 45 -7.58 4.33 -4.36
C TYR A 45 -8.17 3.39 -3.31
N GLU A 46 -8.71 2.25 -3.77
CA GLU A 46 -9.22 1.16 -2.95
C GLU A 46 -8.91 -0.15 -3.66
N GLU A 47 -8.16 -1.03 -3.01
CA GLU A 47 -7.82 -2.35 -3.56
C GLU A 47 -7.64 -3.37 -2.42
N LEU A 48 -7.91 -4.64 -2.72
CA LEU A 48 -7.62 -5.78 -1.87
C LEU A 48 -6.31 -6.42 -2.34
N GLY A 49 -5.36 -6.62 -1.44
CA GLY A 49 -4.10 -7.27 -1.78
C GLY A 49 -3.19 -7.48 -0.58
N GLU A 50 -1.97 -7.92 -0.86
CA GLU A 50 -0.97 -8.19 0.19
C GLU A 50 -0.27 -6.89 0.63
N MET A 51 -0.13 -6.74 1.94
CA MET A 51 0.59 -5.66 2.60
C MET A 51 1.61 -6.22 3.60
N LEU A 52 2.68 -5.46 3.85
CA LEU A 52 3.70 -5.75 4.83
C LEU A 52 3.92 -4.55 5.74
N PHE A 53 4.02 -4.80 7.04
CA PHE A 53 4.58 -3.84 7.98
C PHE A 53 6.10 -3.99 8.01
N THR A 54 6.80 -2.87 7.97
CA THR A 54 8.25 -2.76 7.92
C THR A 54 8.73 -1.79 9.01
N HIS A 55 10.01 -1.82 9.34
CA HIS A 55 10.60 -0.94 10.36
C HIS A 55 10.53 0.56 10.01
N PHE A 56 10.30 0.90 8.75
CA PHE A 56 10.13 2.28 8.31
C PHE A 56 8.66 2.64 8.04
N GLY A 57 7.71 1.70 8.10
CA GLY A 57 6.28 1.93 7.91
C GLY A 57 5.63 0.80 7.10
N VAL A 58 4.83 1.07 6.07
CA VAL A 58 4.11 0.03 5.31
C VAL A 58 4.65 -0.17 3.90
N SER A 59 4.57 -1.40 3.41
CA SER A 59 5.06 -1.85 2.09
C SER A 59 4.20 -3.00 1.54
N GLY A 60 4.69 -3.69 0.53
CA GLY A 60 3.99 -4.78 -0.16
C GLY A 60 3.25 -4.32 -1.43
N PRO A 61 2.81 -5.25 -2.29
CA PRO A 61 2.21 -4.94 -3.59
C PRO A 61 1.06 -3.92 -3.50
N LEU A 62 0.19 -4.06 -2.49
CA LEU A 62 -0.94 -3.16 -2.28
C LEU A 62 -0.49 -1.73 -2.01
N VAL A 63 0.48 -1.55 -1.10
CA VAL A 63 1.02 -0.21 -0.77
C VAL A 63 1.78 0.38 -1.95
N LEU A 64 2.55 -0.44 -2.67
CA LEU A 64 3.30 0.01 -3.84
C LEU A 64 2.35 0.55 -4.91
N SER A 65 1.27 -0.15 -5.22
CA SER A 65 0.23 0.33 -6.14
C SER A 65 -0.44 1.61 -5.63
N ALA A 66 -0.80 1.65 -4.34
CA ALA A 66 -1.43 2.81 -3.71
C ALA A 66 -0.51 4.05 -3.68
N SER A 67 0.80 3.85 -3.54
CA SER A 67 1.80 4.92 -3.40
C SER A 67 1.95 5.78 -4.65
N SER A 68 1.61 5.26 -5.84
CA SER A 68 1.58 6.04 -7.09
C SER A 68 0.63 7.25 -7.00
N TYR A 69 -0.39 7.18 -6.14
CA TYR A 69 -1.35 8.26 -5.87
C TYR A 69 -0.88 9.25 -4.79
N LEU A 70 0.17 8.91 -4.04
CA LEU A 70 0.75 9.78 -3.00
C LEU A 70 1.61 10.91 -3.59
N ALA A 71 2.18 10.71 -4.79
CA ALA A 71 2.96 11.73 -5.49
C ALA A 71 2.18 13.06 -5.67
N ASP A 72 0.85 12.97 -5.83
CA ASP A 72 -0.04 14.13 -5.97
C ASP A 72 -0.46 14.76 -4.62
N SER A 73 0.07 14.27 -3.48
CA SER A 73 -0.33 14.67 -2.12
C SER A 73 0.89 14.95 -1.23
N PRO A 74 1.58 16.10 -1.42
CA PRO A 74 2.84 16.42 -0.73
C PRO A 74 2.72 16.58 0.80
N ASN A 75 1.50 16.73 1.33
CA ASN A 75 1.23 16.84 2.77
C ASN A 75 0.92 15.48 3.43
N GLY A 76 1.20 14.38 2.74
CA GLY A 76 0.84 13.03 3.17
C GLY A 76 -0.61 12.67 2.85
N ALA A 77 -0.99 11.45 3.24
CA ALA A 77 -2.35 10.93 3.05
C ALA A 77 -2.79 10.07 4.24
N LEU A 78 -4.11 9.94 4.40
CA LEU A 78 -4.68 8.98 5.34
C LEU A 78 -4.87 7.65 4.61
N LEU A 79 -4.30 6.60 5.18
CA LEU A 79 -4.48 5.23 4.76
C LEU A 79 -5.41 4.55 5.78
N GLU A 80 -6.52 3.97 5.32
CA GLU A 80 -7.37 3.12 6.14
C GLU A 80 -7.17 1.67 5.72
N ILE A 81 -6.86 0.81 6.70
CA ILE A 81 -6.60 -0.62 6.46
C ILE A 81 -7.71 -1.45 7.08
N ASP A 82 -8.31 -2.32 6.27
CA ASP A 82 -9.14 -3.42 6.75
C ASP A 82 -8.27 -4.65 6.99
N LEU A 83 -8.09 -5.01 8.26
CA LEU A 83 -7.30 -6.17 8.69
C LEU A 83 -8.06 -7.50 8.53
N LYS A 84 -9.37 -7.45 8.29
CA LYS A 84 -10.24 -8.62 8.15
C LYS A 84 -11.27 -8.38 7.04
N PRO A 85 -10.83 -8.18 5.78
CA PRO A 85 -11.73 -7.81 4.68
C PRO A 85 -12.76 -8.90 4.36
N GLY A 86 -12.45 -10.17 4.62
CA GLY A 86 -13.36 -11.30 4.44
C GLY A 86 -14.50 -11.41 5.47
N LEU A 87 -14.58 -10.52 6.46
CA LEU A 87 -15.62 -10.52 7.49
C LEU A 87 -16.34 -9.17 7.54
N THR A 88 -17.68 -9.19 7.66
CA THR A 88 -18.43 -7.98 8.03
C THR A 88 -18.12 -7.57 9.47
N ALA A 89 -18.47 -6.34 9.87
CA ALA A 89 -18.28 -5.90 11.24
C ALA A 89 -19.03 -6.78 12.25
N GLU A 90 -20.23 -7.24 11.89
CA GLU A 90 -21.07 -8.12 12.71
C GLU A 90 -20.45 -9.52 12.82
N GLN A 91 -19.96 -10.07 11.71
CA GLN A 91 -19.27 -11.37 11.70
C GLN A 91 -17.97 -11.31 12.51
N LEU A 92 -17.24 -10.20 12.44
CA LEU A 92 -16.03 -9.98 13.22
C LEU A 92 -16.35 -9.83 14.72
N ASP A 93 -17.41 -9.13 15.09
CA ASP A 93 -17.84 -9.03 16.50
C ASP A 93 -18.18 -10.40 17.09
N LEU A 94 -18.96 -11.21 16.34
CA LEU A 94 -19.29 -12.58 16.73
C LEU A 94 -18.06 -13.47 16.84
N ARG A 95 -17.09 -13.32 15.92
CA ARG A 95 -15.81 -14.03 15.95
C ARG A 95 -15.02 -13.68 17.20
N ILE A 96 -14.89 -12.39 17.52
CA ILE A 96 -14.18 -11.90 18.71
C ILE A 96 -14.83 -12.44 19.98
N LEU A 97 -16.16 -12.34 20.10
CA LEU A 97 -16.90 -12.90 21.23
C LEU A 97 -16.58 -14.38 21.47
N ARG A 98 -16.63 -15.18 20.41
CA ARG A 98 -16.36 -16.61 20.48
C ARG A 98 -14.92 -16.92 20.87
N ASP A 99 -13.96 -16.18 20.34
CA ASP A 99 -12.54 -16.39 20.68
C ASP A 99 -12.25 -15.93 22.12
N PHE A 100 -12.89 -14.85 22.58
CA PHE A 100 -12.78 -14.31 23.93
C PHE A 100 -13.37 -15.24 25.01
N GLU A 101 -14.42 -16.02 24.70
CA GLU A 101 -14.92 -17.05 25.64
C GLU A 101 -13.85 -18.10 26.00
N LYS A 102 -12.91 -18.42 25.09
CA LYS A 102 -11.81 -19.36 25.38
C LYS A 102 -10.79 -18.79 26.37
N TYR A 103 -10.71 -17.47 26.48
CA TYR A 103 -9.69 -16.73 27.21
C TYR A 103 -10.28 -15.75 28.22
N LYS A 104 -11.48 -16.05 28.74
CA LYS A 104 -12.32 -15.16 29.54
C LYS A 104 -11.62 -14.48 30.73
N HIS A 105 -10.69 -15.18 31.37
CA HIS A 105 -9.94 -14.66 32.54
C HIS A 105 -8.54 -14.18 32.19
N LYS A 106 -8.16 -14.19 30.90
CA LYS A 106 -6.88 -13.64 30.44
C LYS A 106 -7.05 -12.17 30.10
N GLN A 107 -5.93 -11.47 30.07
CA GLN A 107 -5.83 -10.12 29.53
C GLN A 107 -6.21 -10.10 28.04
N VAL A 108 -6.84 -9.03 27.59
CA VAL A 108 -7.31 -8.86 26.20
C VAL A 108 -6.17 -9.02 25.20
N GLN A 109 -4.98 -8.48 25.48
CA GLN A 109 -3.80 -8.63 24.62
C GLN A 109 -3.42 -10.10 24.37
N ASN A 110 -3.63 -10.97 25.36
CA ASN A 110 -3.33 -12.40 25.28
C ASN A 110 -4.48 -13.21 24.66
N ALA A 111 -5.70 -12.67 24.67
CA ALA A 111 -6.88 -13.29 24.08
C ALA A 111 -6.99 -13.02 22.56
N MET A 112 -6.31 -11.99 22.06
CA MET A 112 -6.30 -11.62 20.64
C MET A 112 -5.27 -12.39 19.79
N CYS A 113 -4.50 -13.30 20.37
CA CYS A 113 -3.45 -14.05 19.69
C CYS A 113 -3.95 -14.95 18.54
N ASP A 114 -5.19 -15.44 18.64
CA ASP A 114 -5.86 -16.20 17.56
C ASP A 114 -6.29 -15.29 16.39
N LEU A 115 -6.33 -13.97 16.60
CA LEU A 115 -6.86 -13.00 15.65
C LEU A 115 -5.77 -12.27 14.88
N LEU A 116 -4.69 -11.90 15.57
CA LEU A 116 -3.59 -11.09 15.03
C LEU A 116 -2.22 -11.53 15.60
N PRO A 117 -1.12 -11.24 14.87
CA PRO A 117 0.22 -11.33 15.43
C PRO A 117 0.41 -10.39 16.62
N GLN A 118 1.16 -10.82 17.64
CA GLN A 118 1.31 -10.11 18.92
C GLN A 118 1.60 -8.61 18.80
N ARG A 119 2.53 -8.24 17.91
CA ARG A 119 2.94 -6.84 17.74
C ARG A 119 1.85 -5.92 17.20
N LEU A 120 0.90 -6.47 16.44
CA LEU A 120 -0.22 -5.71 15.90
C LEU A 120 -1.35 -5.58 16.93
N ILE A 121 -1.42 -6.50 17.90
CA ILE A 121 -2.41 -6.44 18.99
C ILE A 121 -2.21 -5.15 19.80
N ASP A 122 -0.98 -4.85 20.21
CA ASP A 122 -0.68 -3.66 21.02
C ASP A 122 -1.07 -2.37 20.30
N ALA A 123 -0.72 -2.27 19.01
CA ALA A 123 -1.08 -1.11 18.18
C ALA A 123 -2.60 -0.98 18.01
N VAL A 124 -3.31 -2.08 17.74
CA VAL A 124 -4.77 -2.08 17.57
C VAL A 124 -5.46 -1.69 18.87
N LEU A 125 -5.03 -2.21 20.02
CA LEU A 125 -5.61 -1.89 21.33
C LEU A 125 -5.37 -0.42 21.71
N HIS A 126 -4.16 0.08 21.44
CA HIS A 126 -3.83 1.49 21.64
C HIS A 126 -4.74 2.41 20.82
N VAL A 127 -4.89 2.13 19.51
CA VAL A 127 -5.76 2.93 18.62
C VAL A 127 -7.24 2.79 18.99
N ALA A 128 -7.67 1.60 19.43
CA ALA A 128 -9.03 1.37 19.91
C ALA A 128 -9.32 2.08 21.25
N GLY A 129 -8.30 2.58 21.96
CA GLY A 129 -8.43 3.16 23.29
C GLY A 129 -8.81 2.11 24.35
N VAL A 130 -8.37 0.86 24.15
CA VAL A 130 -8.63 -0.25 25.06
C VAL A 130 -7.34 -0.59 25.78
N ASP A 131 -7.38 -0.58 27.11
CA ASP A 131 -6.24 -1.01 27.93
C ASP A 131 -5.96 -2.50 27.70
N ALA A 132 -4.71 -2.81 27.36
CA ALA A 132 -4.25 -4.14 26.98
C ALA A 132 -4.30 -5.14 28.15
N GLU A 133 -4.19 -4.64 29.38
CA GLU A 133 -4.11 -5.45 30.59
C GLU A 133 -5.47 -5.79 31.20
N ILE A 134 -6.56 -5.16 30.73
CA ILE A 134 -7.90 -5.52 31.20
C ILE A 134 -8.18 -6.98 30.84
N THR A 135 -8.89 -7.65 31.72
CA THR A 135 -9.33 -9.01 31.47
C THR A 135 -10.55 -9.03 30.54
N VAL A 136 -10.69 -10.10 29.77
CA VAL A 136 -11.76 -10.25 28.79
C VAL A 136 -13.16 -10.15 29.41
N ASP A 137 -13.35 -10.65 30.63
CA ASP A 137 -14.60 -10.55 31.39
C ASP A 137 -14.95 -9.11 31.84
N ASN A 138 -13.96 -8.23 31.95
CA ASN A 138 -14.16 -6.82 32.26
C ASN A 138 -14.25 -5.93 31.00
N LEU A 139 -14.10 -6.51 29.81
CA LEU A 139 -14.21 -5.78 28.54
C LEU A 139 -15.68 -5.44 28.26
N THR A 140 -15.96 -4.14 28.13
CA THR A 140 -17.30 -3.64 27.79
C THR A 140 -17.65 -3.88 26.32
N ARG A 141 -18.94 -3.85 26.00
CA ARG A 141 -19.42 -3.96 24.61
C ARG A 141 -18.91 -2.80 23.76
N GLU A 142 -18.80 -1.62 24.34
CA GLU A 142 -18.31 -0.40 23.71
C GLU A 142 -16.84 -0.52 23.33
N GLN A 143 -16.01 -1.04 24.24
CA GLN A 143 -14.58 -1.32 23.98
C GLN A 143 -14.41 -2.41 22.93
N ARG A 144 -15.17 -3.51 23.01
CA ARG A 144 -15.16 -4.55 21.97
C ARG A 144 -15.55 -3.98 20.60
N GLY A 145 -16.57 -3.12 20.56
CA GLY A 145 -16.96 -2.41 19.35
C GLY A 145 -15.86 -1.48 18.82
N ALA A 146 -15.05 -0.87 19.70
CA ALA A 146 -13.88 -0.08 19.31
C ALA A 146 -12.79 -0.95 18.67
N ILE A 147 -12.55 -2.15 19.20
CA ILE A 147 -11.64 -3.14 18.60
C ILE A 147 -12.13 -3.52 17.20
N VAL A 148 -13.41 -3.87 17.04
CA VAL A 148 -14.01 -4.21 15.74
C VAL A 148 -13.83 -3.06 14.74
N ARG A 149 -14.16 -1.83 15.13
CA ARG A 149 -13.99 -0.65 14.25
C ARG A 149 -12.53 -0.47 13.82
N THR A 150 -11.60 -0.59 14.77
CA THR A 150 -10.16 -0.43 14.50
C THR A 150 -9.63 -1.54 13.59
N LEU A 151 -10.11 -2.78 13.74
CA LEU A 151 -9.73 -3.89 12.86
C LEU A 151 -10.27 -3.72 11.43
N LYS A 152 -11.45 -3.12 11.27
CA LYS A 152 -12.07 -2.87 9.95
C LYS A 152 -11.55 -1.60 9.27
N CYS A 153 -11.04 -0.65 10.05
CA CYS A 153 -10.60 0.64 9.59
C CYS A 153 -9.48 1.12 10.52
N LEU A 154 -8.29 0.54 10.35
CA LEU A 154 -7.08 0.95 11.07
C LEU A 154 -6.52 2.20 10.36
N PRO A 155 -6.54 3.38 11.01
CA PRO A 155 -6.02 4.61 10.40
C PRO A 155 -4.49 4.66 10.51
N LEU A 156 -3.83 4.94 9.39
CA LEU A 156 -2.40 5.22 9.30
C LEU A 156 -2.16 6.54 8.57
N THR A 157 -1.36 7.41 9.18
CA THR A 157 -0.97 8.67 8.54
C THR A 157 0.35 8.45 7.79
N VAL A 158 0.27 8.40 6.47
CA VAL A 158 1.45 8.34 5.61
C VAL A 158 2.01 9.75 5.44
N ARG A 159 3.25 9.97 5.89
CA ARG A 159 3.90 11.30 5.78
C ARG A 159 4.54 11.52 4.43
N ALA A 160 5.31 10.55 3.98
CA ALA A 160 6.08 10.63 2.76
C ALA A 160 6.32 9.23 2.19
N ALA A 161 6.52 9.23 0.88
CA ALA A 161 7.11 8.12 0.15
C ALA A 161 8.63 8.01 0.44
N ARG A 162 9.19 6.82 0.26
CA ARG A 162 10.65 6.58 0.31
C ARG A 162 11.40 7.33 -0.81
N PRO A 163 12.73 7.42 -0.77
CA PRO A 163 13.52 8.05 -1.84
C PRO A 163 13.39 7.32 -3.19
N VAL A 164 13.70 8.01 -4.29
CA VAL A 164 13.64 7.48 -5.67
C VAL A 164 14.56 6.28 -5.85
N GLU A 165 15.69 6.29 -5.17
CA GLU A 165 16.75 5.28 -5.24
C GLU A 165 16.27 3.91 -4.72
N GLU A 166 15.20 3.90 -3.93
CA GLU A 166 14.55 2.69 -3.41
C GLU A 166 13.23 2.38 -4.14
N ALA A 167 12.85 3.20 -5.13
CA ALA A 167 11.64 2.97 -5.90
C ALA A 167 11.85 1.80 -6.85
N ILE A 168 10.85 0.91 -6.89
CA ILE A 168 10.91 -0.28 -7.75
C ILE A 168 10.64 0.11 -9.22
N ILE A 169 9.88 1.18 -9.44
CA ILE A 169 9.47 1.68 -10.75
C ILE A 169 9.46 3.21 -10.73
N THR A 170 9.89 3.81 -11.83
CA THR A 170 9.79 5.25 -12.12
C THR A 170 8.50 5.53 -12.89
N ARG A 171 7.81 6.61 -12.54
CA ARG A 171 6.65 7.17 -13.25
C ARG A 171 7.11 8.45 -13.97
N GLY A 172 6.60 8.76 -15.16
CA GLY A 172 7.20 9.83 -15.97
C GLY A 172 8.34 9.31 -16.84
N GLY A 173 8.88 10.18 -17.69
CA GLY A 173 9.86 9.81 -18.72
C GLY A 173 9.61 10.59 -20.00
N VAL A 174 10.12 10.07 -21.12
CA VAL A 174 9.86 10.66 -22.44
C VAL A 174 8.38 10.56 -22.77
N LEU A 175 7.79 11.70 -23.13
CA LEU A 175 6.35 11.80 -23.37
C LEU A 175 5.94 10.90 -24.55
N ILE A 176 4.95 10.03 -24.33
CA ILE A 176 4.43 9.12 -25.37
C ILE A 176 3.98 9.90 -26.63
N LYS A 177 3.49 11.14 -26.45
CA LYS A 177 3.05 12.01 -27.55
C LYS A 177 4.18 12.39 -28.52
N GLU A 178 5.42 12.34 -28.05
CA GLU A 178 6.63 12.66 -28.81
C GLU A 178 7.25 11.42 -29.46
N ILE A 179 6.62 10.25 -29.30
CA ILE A 179 7.10 8.97 -29.83
C ILE A 179 6.10 8.44 -30.87
N ASN A 180 6.61 7.82 -31.93
CA ASN A 180 5.79 7.06 -32.87
C ASN A 180 5.44 5.70 -32.24
N PRO A 181 4.16 5.38 -31.99
CA PRO A 181 3.76 4.17 -31.27
C PRO A 181 4.01 2.86 -32.04
N SER A 182 4.28 2.92 -33.36
CA SER A 182 4.56 1.72 -34.16
C SER A 182 6.05 1.43 -34.28
N THR A 183 6.89 2.47 -34.32
CA THR A 183 8.34 2.35 -34.54
C THR A 183 9.17 2.64 -33.29
N MET A 184 8.56 3.24 -32.26
CA MET A 184 9.24 3.79 -31.09
C MET A 184 10.26 4.91 -31.40
N GLU A 185 10.24 5.45 -32.62
CA GLU A 185 11.10 6.56 -33.03
C GLU A 185 10.60 7.89 -32.44
N SER A 186 11.53 8.78 -32.11
CA SER A 186 11.25 10.16 -31.75
C SER A 186 10.61 10.89 -32.92
N ARG A 187 9.51 11.60 -32.65
CA ARG A 187 8.88 12.51 -33.61
C ARG A 187 9.66 13.82 -33.78
N ILE A 188 10.64 14.08 -32.92
CA ILE A 188 11.43 15.32 -32.89
C ILE A 188 12.79 15.11 -33.55
N VAL A 189 13.43 13.97 -33.27
CA VAL A 189 14.79 13.66 -33.74
C VAL A 189 14.74 12.35 -34.55
N PRO A 190 14.76 12.42 -35.89
CA PRO A 190 14.80 11.21 -36.72
C PRO A 190 16.02 10.33 -36.40
N GLY A 191 15.83 9.02 -36.39
CA GLY A 191 16.86 8.03 -36.06
C GLY A 191 17.15 7.86 -34.56
N LEU A 192 16.45 8.58 -33.68
CA LEU A 192 16.49 8.36 -32.23
C LEU A 192 15.28 7.53 -31.78
N TYR A 193 15.51 6.48 -31.01
CA TYR A 193 14.46 5.56 -30.54
C TYR A 193 14.48 5.45 -29.02
N PHE A 194 13.30 5.22 -28.44
CA PHE A 194 13.14 5.04 -26.99
C PHE A 194 12.46 3.69 -26.71
N ALA A 195 12.82 3.03 -25.62
CA ALA A 195 12.20 1.75 -25.22
C ALA A 195 12.31 1.52 -23.72
N GLY A 196 11.39 0.74 -23.16
CA GLY A 196 11.37 0.38 -21.75
C GLY A 196 10.98 1.55 -20.83
N GLU A 197 11.51 1.51 -19.61
CA GLU A 197 11.12 2.38 -18.49
C GLU A 197 11.49 3.86 -18.69
N VAL A 198 12.28 4.19 -19.71
CA VAL A 198 12.59 5.59 -20.05
C VAL A 198 11.39 6.34 -20.64
N ILE A 199 10.39 5.62 -21.15
CA ILE A 199 9.16 6.18 -21.70
C ILE A 199 8.17 6.40 -20.54
N ASP A 200 7.38 7.48 -20.60
CA ASP A 200 6.30 7.76 -19.64
C ASP A 200 5.11 6.77 -19.77
N VAL A 201 5.38 5.49 -19.52
CA VAL A 201 4.41 4.40 -19.46
C VAL A 201 4.70 3.59 -18.20
N ASP A 202 3.79 3.64 -17.23
CA ASP A 202 3.84 2.79 -16.04
C ASP A 202 2.70 1.77 -16.03
N ALA A 203 2.99 0.58 -15.48
CA ALA A 203 1.99 -0.46 -15.27
C ALA A 203 2.02 -1.02 -13.84
N CYS A 204 0.93 -1.68 -13.44
CA CYS A 204 0.83 -2.41 -12.18
C CYS A 204 1.98 -3.43 -12.02
N THR A 205 2.27 -3.83 -10.78
CA THR A 205 3.24 -4.91 -10.52
C THR A 205 2.74 -6.25 -11.09
N GLY A 206 3.62 -7.23 -11.28
CA GLY A 206 3.24 -8.54 -11.83
C GLY A 206 3.72 -8.81 -13.27
N GLY A 207 4.84 -8.19 -13.68
CA GLY A 207 5.48 -8.47 -14.98
C GLY A 207 5.10 -7.55 -16.12
N PHE A 208 4.08 -6.69 -15.97
CA PHE A 208 3.65 -5.77 -17.02
C PHE A 208 4.75 -4.79 -17.48
N ASN A 209 5.58 -4.29 -16.56
CA ASN A 209 6.69 -3.41 -16.92
C ASN A 209 7.78 -4.14 -17.73
N LEU A 210 8.02 -5.42 -17.45
CA LEU A 210 8.90 -6.26 -18.28
C LEU A 210 8.30 -6.47 -19.67
N GLN A 211 6.99 -6.73 -19.74
CA GLN A 211 6.29 -6.86 -21.02
C GLN A 211 6.38 -5.57 -21.85
N ILE A 212 6.22 -4.40 -21.23
CA ILE A 212 6.42 -3.10 -21.88
C ILE A 212 7.85 -2.98 -22.41
N ALA A 213 8.86 -3.31 -21.60
CA ALA A 213 10.26 -3.26 -22.02
C ALA A 213 10.54 -4.18 -23.22
N TRP A 214 10.04 -5.42 -23.21
CA TRP A 214 10.23 -6.36 -24.31
C TRP A 214 9.50 -5.94 -25.59
N SER A 215 8.24 -5.52 -25.48
CA SER A 215 7.44 -5.11 -26.63
C SER A 215 7.99 -3.84 -27.29
N THR A 216 8.31 -2.82 -26.50
CA THR A 216 8.88 -1.55 -27.02
C THR A 216 10.30 -1.74 -27.54
N GLY A 217 11.14 -2.52 -26.85
CA GLY A 217 12.50 -2.83 -27.31
C GLY A 217 12.51 -3.59 -28.63
N CYS A 218 11.61 -4.56 -28.81
CA CYS A 218 11.46 -5.29 -30.08
C CYS A 218 11.01 -4.37 -31.23
N ALA A 219 10.02 -3.49 -30.99
CA ALA A 219 9.54 -2.54 -31.99
C ALA A 219 10.64 -1.54 -32.39
N ALA A 220 11.32 -0.94 -31.42
CA ALA A 220 12.44 -0.03 -31.64
C ALA A 220 13.58 -0.70 -32.43
N GLY A 221 13.98 -1.91 -32.02
CA GLY A 221 15.06 -2.65 -32.67
C GLY A 221 14.77 -3.01 -34.12
N ARG A 222 13.53 -3.45 -34.42
CA ARG A 222 13.10 -3.74 -35.80
C ARG A 222 13.08 -2.49 -36.67
N ALA A 223 12.47 -1.41 -36.17
CA ALA A 223 12.38 -0.15 -36.90
C ALA A 223 13.77 0.48 -37.17
N ALA A 224 14.67 0.43 -36.18
CA ALA A 224 16.04 0.91 -36.35
C ALA A 224 16.82 0.07 -37.37
N ALA A 225 16.62 -1.25 -37.41
CA ALA A 225 17.27 -2.12 -38.39
C ALA A 225 16.75 -1.92 -39.82
N GLU A 226 15.45 -1.66 -40.00
CA GLU A 226 14.84 -1.37 -41.30
C GLU A 226 15.24 0.01 -41.86
N ALA A 227 15.67 0.93 -40.99
CA ALA A 227 16.09 2.28 -41.36
C ALA A 227 17.58 2.40 -41.74
N LEU A 228 18.36 1.31 -41.59
CA LEU A 228 19.76 1.18 -42.02
C LEU A 228 19.86 0.80 -43.50
#